data_AF-A0A1J4KZH8-F1
#
_entry.id   AF-A0A1J4KZH8-F1
#
_cell.length_a   1.000
_cell.length_b   1.000
_cell.length_c   1.000
_cell.angle_alpha   90.00
_cell.angle_beta   90.00
_cell.angle_gamma   90.00
#
_symmetry.space_group_name_H-M   'P 1'
#
loop_
_entity.id
_entity.type
_entity.pdbx_description
1 polymer ?
#
loop_
_entity_poly.entity_id
_entity_poly.type
_entity_poly.pdbx_seq_one_letter_code
_entity_poly.pdbx_strand_id
1 'polypeptide(L)'
;MMGQMKGEIHQNSGSKVKYLMSSYLRPQNPLTPDEISQGLRSLSIFQKQHKKFTAEANNQIDQQIYSTIVDSIEKNKVMASTDVFPKDSLYDSYEWSQTENKIIISYKSDSEKDLQCSIQGNNISSSSGFISGILYKQPLSSNIKVDGQKVEIELTVSETWPILIIGGENIDTNSLFILSAFATKLNLSAQSEKLLIHGAMRNHLLSMQTLAFLYMTKDDKFAAFYFYCLLYLNFNDPAAFACICEVLFSIEGKEYTPNISHLAENILVEEAKKEKPIAFLYIGYLHMSKKEGFKSDDALAFKYFETAATRYGNKKSLDTMGRCYLYGLGVEADLKLALKYFLEADLPKDKILSLFAIANIDRQTIVSLFKEQNVSLDEKEIESIGQDSKFNIWILISAAALIAGSIFVGYSIYKRRKR
;
A
#
# COMPACT_ATOMS: atom_id res chain seq x y z
N MET A 1 -1.83 46.58 25.42
CA MET A 1 -2.62 45.40 25.83
C MET A 1 -3.01 44.54 24.61
N MET A 2 -2.03 44.10 23.82
CA MET A 2 -2.23 43.16 22.70
C MET A 2 -1.13 42.10 22.79
N GLY A 3 -1.29 41.12 23.67
CA GLY A 3 -0.24 40.13 23.92
C GLY A 3 -0.69 38.82 24.56
N GLN A 4 -1.99 38.59 24.75
CA GLN A 4 -2.50 37.37 25.39
C GLN A 4 -3.84 36.94 24.78
N MET A 5 -3.86 36.54 23.51
CA MET A 5 -5.02 35.87 22.87
C MET A 5 -4.60 34.91 21.74
N LYS A 6 -3.45 34.23 21.88
CA LYS A 6 -3.02 33.17 20.94
C LYS A 6 -2.73 31.82 21.60
N GLY A 7 -2.92 31.69 22.91
CA GLY A 7 -2.55 30.48 23.66
C GLY A 7 -3.67 29.46 23.94
N GLU A 8 -4.95 29.83 23.86
CA GLU A 8 -6.04 28.98 24.39
C GLU A 8 -6.87 28.22 23.34
N ILE A 9 -6.64 28.43 22.03
CA ILE A 9 -7.45 27.82 20.96
C ILE A 9 -6.99 26.38 20.61
N HIS A 10 -5.75 26.00 20.95
CA HIS A 10 -5.19 24.72 20.50
C HIS A 10 -5.43 23.51 21.43
N GLN A 11 -5.74 23.69 22.72
CA GLN A 11 -6.02 22.54 23.60
C GLN A 11 -7.50 22.16 23.67
N ASN A 12 -8.42 23.10 23.43
CA ASN A 12 -9.87 22.86 23.53
C ASN A 12 -10.55 22.50 22.19
N SER A 13 -9.86 22.69 21.06
CA SER A 13 -10.32 22.28 19.73
C SER A 13 -10.18 20.77 19.51
N GLY A 14 -9.11 20.14 20.03
CA GLY A 14 -8.87 18.70 19.85
C GLY A 14 -9.92 17.80 20.50
N SER A 15 -10.46 18.16 21.67
CA SER A 15 -11.49 17.39 22.39
C SER A 15 -12.87 17.52 21.73
N LYS A 16 -13.27 18.75 21.38
CA LYS A 16 -14.54 19.03 20.68
C LYS A 16 -14.56 18.46 19.26
N VAL A 17 -13.42 18.46 18.57
CA VAL A 17 -13.26 17.89 17.21
C VAL A 17 -13.23 16.36 17.24
N LYS A 18 -12.54 15.72 18.21
CA LYS A 18 -12.66 14.26 18.42
C LYS A 18 -14.11 13.84 18.70
N TYR A 19 -14.83 14.63 19.48
CA TYR A 19 -16.25 14.41 19.76
C TYR A 19 -17.13 14.53 18.51
N LEU A 20 -16.91 15.54 17.67
CA LEU A 20 -17.64 15.72 16.40
C LEU A 20 -17.40 14.56 15.41
N MET A 21 -16.16 14.08 15.26
CA MET A 21 -15.86 12.94 14.38
C MET A 21 -16.48 11.63 14.86
N SER A 22 -16.54 11.41 16.18
CA SER A 22 -17.13 10.21 16.76
C SER A 22 -18.63 10.04 16.44
N SER A 23 -19.31 11.13 16.06
CA SER A 23 -20.74 11.13 15.76
C SER A 23 -21.09 10.54 14.40
N TYR A 24 -20.21 10.67 13.40
CA TYR A 24 -20.46 10.19 12.03
C TYR A 24 -19.50 9.10 11.56
N LEU A 25 -18.36 8.91 12.22
CA LEU A 25 -17.36 7.89 11.85
C LEU A 25 -17.78 6.49 12.36
N ARG A 26 -18.85 5.95 11.77
CA ARG A 26 -19.38 4.62 12.07
C ARG A 26 -19.88 3.95 10.78
N PRO A 27 -19.62 2.64 10.59
CA PRO A 27 -20.14 1.91 9.44
C PRO A 27 -21.66 1.75 9.57
N GLN A 28 -22.36 1.65 8.44
CA GLN A 28 -23.81 1.40 8.39
C GLN A 28 -24.16 0.01 8.92
N ASN A 29 -23.30 -0.96 8.64
CA ASN A 29 -23.37 -2.31 9.16
C ASN A 29 -22.03 -2.68 9.82
N PRO A 30 -21.88 -2.50 11.14
CA PRO A 30 -20.64 -2.82 11.84
C PRO A 30 -20.26 -4.29 11.75
N LEU A 31 -18.99 -4.55 11.44
CA LEU A 31 -18.39 -5.88 11.39
C LEU A 31 -17.28 -6.00 12.43
N THR A 32 -17.17 -7.18 13.03
CA THR A 32 -16.03 -7.57 13.87
C THR A 32 -14.76 -7.81 13.03
N PRO A 33 -13.56 -7.79 13.63
CA PRO A 33 -12.33 -8.14 12.92
C PRO A 33 -12.38 -9.52 12.25
N ASP A 34 -13.02 -10.50 12.88
CA ASP A 34 -13.18 -11.85 12.35
C ASP A 34 -14.11 -11.88 11.13
N GLU A 35 -15.21 -11.14 11.17
CA GLU A 35 -16.11 -10.99 10.02
C GLU A 35 -15.44 -10.26 8.84
N ILE A 36 -14.57 -9.28 9.10
CA ILE A 36 -13.77 -8.62 8.05
C ILE A 36 -12.79 -9.64 7.44
N SER A 37 -12.09 -10.40 8.27
CA SER A 37 -11.15 -11.45 7.83
C SER A 37 -11.85 -12.51 7.00
N GLN A 38 -12.99 -13.03 7.47
CA GLN A 38 -13.81 -13.99 6.74
C GLN A 38 -14.36 -13.39 5.45
N GLY A 39 -14.84 -12.14 5.49
CA GLY A 39 -15.31 -11.38 4.34
C GLY A 39 -14.27 -11.33 3.22
N LEU A 40 -13.05 -10.86 3.52
CA LEU A 40 -11.96 -10.81 2.55
C LEU A 40 -11.57 -12.20 2.02
N ARG A 41 -11.49 -13.21 2.90
CA ARG A 41 -11.09 -14.58 2.53
C ARG A 41 -12.14 -15.33 1.71
N SER A 42 -13.41 -14.94 1.82
CA SER A 42 -14.53 -15.54 1.08
C SER A 42 -14.68 -15.05 -0.35
N LEU A 43 -14.03 -13.93 -0.72
CA LEU A 43 -14.06 -13.39 -2.07
C LEU A 43 -13.47 -14.40 -3.07
N SER A 44 -14.14 -14.58 -4.22
CA SER A 44 -13.72 -15.58 -5.20
C SER A 44 -12.32 -15.28 -5.76
N ILE A 45 -12.02 -13.99 -5.96
CA ILE A 45 -10.69 -13.50 -6.36
C ILE A 45 -9.61 -13.84 -5.33
N PHE A 46 -9.92 -13.78 -4.03
CA PHE A 46 -8.97 -14.14 -2.99
C PHE A 46 -8.73 -15.65 -3.00
N GLN A 47 -9.79 -16.45 -3.03
CA GLN A 47 -9.69 -17.91 -3.03
C GLN A 47 -8.93 -18.45 -4.24
N LYS A 48 -9.14 -17.87 -5.43
CA LYS A 48 -8.43 -18.24 -6.65
C LYS A 48 -6.93 -17.97 -6.53
N GLN A 49 -6.54 -16.80 -6.04
CA GLN A 49 -5.12 -16.45 -5.86
C GLN A 49 -4.48 -17.26 -4.73
N HIS A 50 -5.21 -17.47 -3.62
CA HIS A 50 -4.76 -18.35 -2.54
C HIS A 50 -4.45 -19.75 -3.06
N LYS A 51 -5.37 -20.37 -3.82
CA LYS A 51 -5.13 -21.70 -4.41
C LYS A 51 -3.91 -21.70 -5.32
N LYS A 52 -3.76 -20.68 -6.18
CA LYS A 52 -2.61 -20.54 -7.09
C LYS A 52 -1.28 -20.46 -6.32
N PHE A 53 -1.17 -19.55 -5.36
CA PHE A 53 0.10 -19.33 -4.65
C PHE A 53 0.41 -20.42 -3.63
N THR A 54 -0.61 -21.04 -3.02
CA THR A 54 -0.41 -22.23 -2.18
C THR A 54 0.10 -23.41 -3.01
N ALA A 55 -0.46 -23.63 -4.21
CA ALA A 55 0.05 -24.69 -5.09
C ALA A 55 1.50 -24.43 -5.52
N GLU A 56 1.85 -23.19 -5.86
CA GLU A 56 3.23 -22.81 -6.20
C GLU A 56 4.16 -23.02 -4.99
N ALA A 57 3.78 -22.53 -3.81
CA ALA A 57 4.62 -22.61 -2.61
C ALA A 57 4.79 -24.04 -2.05
N ASN A 58 3.86 -24.95 -2.37
CA ASN A 58 3.95 -26.36 -2.00
C ASN A 58 4.88 -27.18 -2.91
N ASN A 59 5.21 -26.68 -4.10
CA ASN A 59 6.19 -27.32 -4.96
C ASN A 59 7.58 -27.12 -4.36
N GLN A 60 8.42 -28.15 -4.34
CA GLN A 60 9.80 -27.97 -3.90
C GLN A 60 10.53 -26.96 -4.80
N ILE A 61 11.30 -26.05 -4.21
CA ILE A 61 12.12 -25.12 -4.98
C ILE A 61 13.19 -25.93 -5.72
N ASP A 62 13.18 -25.84 -7.04
CA ASP A 62 14.17 -26.47 -7.90
C ASP A 62 15.58 -26.00 -7.52
N GLN A 63 16.49 -26.95 -7.27
CA GLN A 63 17.88 -26.67 -6.93
C GLN A 63 18.57 -25.81 -8.01
N GLN A 64 18.12 -25.90 -9.27
CA GLN A 64 18.63 -25.07 -10.35
C GLN A 64 18.34 -23.57 -10.15
N ILE A 65 17.27 -23.21 -9.43
CA ILE A 65 16.97 -21.82 -9.09
C ILE A 65 18.06 -21.27 -8.18
N TYR A 66 18.42 -22.02 -7.13
CA TYR A 66 19.46 -21.64 -6.19
C TYR A 66 20.82 -21.54 -6.86
N SER A 67 21.24 -22.58 -7.59
CA SER A 67 22.55 -22.59 -8.26
C SER A 67 22.70 -21.44 -9.25
N THR A 68 21.66 -21.15 -10.06
CA THR A 68 21.68 -20.03 -11.01
C THR A 68 21.90 -18.67 -10.33
N ILE A 69 21.30 -18.45 -9.16
CA ILE A 69 21.48 -17.22 -8.39
C ILE A 69 22.90 -17.16 -7.83
N VAL A 70 23.37 -18.23 -7.20
CA VAL A 70 24.69 -18.30 -6.57
C VAL A 70 25.81 -18.12 -7.61
N ASP A 71 25.73 -18.83 -8.74
CA ASP A 71 26.68 -18.68 -9.85
C ASP A 71 26.74 -17.24 -10.36
N SER A 72 25.58 -16.56 -10.41
CA SER A 72 25.50 -15.16 -10.83
C SER A 72 26.11 -14.22 -9.77
N ILE A 73 25.89 -14.47 -8.48
CA ILE A 73 26.51 -13.72 -7.38
C ILE A 73 28.04 -13.83 -7.47
N GLU A 74 28.57 -15.04 -7.62
CA GLU A 74 30.01 -15.30 -7.75
C GLU A 74 30.61 -14.62 -8.98
N LYS A 75 29.98 -14.83 -10.14
CA LYS A 75 30.44 -14.28 -11.43
C LYS A 75 30.50 -12.75 -11.40
N ASN A 76 29.52 -12.10 -10.76
CA ASN A 76 29.45 -10.64 -10.67
C ASN A 76 30.17 -10.09 -9.44
N LYS A 77 30.80 -10.94 -8.62
CA LYS A 77 31.52 -10.57 -7.38
C LYS A 77 30.66 -9.72 -6.43
N VAL A 78 29.38 -10.06 -6.34
CA VAL A 78 28.43 -9.35 -5.47
C VAL A 78 28.51 -9.93 -4.07
N MET A 79 28.48 -9.04 -3.06
CA MET A 79 28.41 -9.43 -1.66
C MET A 79 26.93 -9.43 -1.23
N ALA A 80 26.34 -10.62 -1.12
CA ALA A 80 24.96 -10.82 -0.68
C ALA A 80 24.81 -10.68 0.84
N SER A 81 24.87 -9.45 1.34
CA SER A 81 24.72 -9.11 2.76
C SER A 81 23.26 -8.86 3.17
N THR A 82 23.03 -8.71 4.47
CA THR A 82 21.75 -8.33 5.08
C THR A 82 21.37 -6.85 4.85
N ASP A 83 22.17 -6.07 4.12
CA ASP A 83 21.88 -4.67 3.76
C ASP A 83 20.62 -4.51 2.86
N VAL A 84 20.06 -5.63 2.39
CA VAL A 84 18.76 -5.65 1.70
C VAL A 84 17.59 -5.37 2.63
N PHE A 85 17.78 -5.53 3.95
CA PHE A 85 16.78 -5.20 4.94
C PHE A 85 16.78 -3.69 5.26
N PRO A 86 15.62 -3.08 5.52
CA PRO A 86 15.55 -1.68 5.93
C PRO A 86 16.34 -1.45 7.23
N LYS A 87 17.22 -0.43 7.24
CA LYS A 87 18.02 -0.07 8.43
C LYS A 87 17.19 0.48 9.59
N ASP A 88 16.04 1.08 9.26
CA ASP A 88 15.05 1.54 10.22
C ASP A 88 13.93 0.47 10.33
N SER A 89 13.98 -0.44 11.32
CA SER A 89 12.82 -1.20 11.88
C SER A 89 13.32 -2.47 12.59
N LEU A 90 12.83 -2.83 13.77
CA LEU A 90 11.69 -3.77 14.04
C LEU A 90 11.68 -5.08 13.23
N TYR A 91 12.69 -5.35 12.41
CA TYR A 91 12.74 -6.53 11.56
C TYR A 91 13.47 -7.69 12.26
N ASP A 92 12.75 -8.78 12.51
CA ASP A 92 13.23 -9.97 13.22
C ASP A 92 14.05 -10.86 12.27
N SER A 93 15.32 -10.51 12.06
CA SER A 93 16.25 -11.27 11.22
C SER A 93 17.61 -11.43 11.87
N TYR A 94 18.34 -12.44 11.42
CA TYR A 94 19.74 -12.57 11.77
C TYR A 94 20.58 -11.60 10.93
N GLU A 95 21.63 -11.08 11.53
CA GLU A 95 22.69 -10.36 10.85
C GLU A 95 23.90 -11.27 10.71
N TRP A 96 24.71 -11.05 9.68
CA TRP A 96 26.00 -11.72 9.59
C TRP A 96 27.06 -10.80 9.00
N SER A 97 28.30 -11.04 9.40
CA SER A 97 29.46 -10.34 8.86
C SER A 97 30.64 -11.30 8.76
N GLN A 98 31.57 -11.00 7.87
CA GLN A 98 32.82 -11.74 7.75
C GLN A 98 34.01 -10.80 7.93
N THR A 99 34.93 -11.18 8.82
CA THR A 99 36.25 -10.57 8.96
C THR A 99 37.30 -11.65 8.80
N GLU A 100 38.14 -11.55 7.77
CA GLU A 100 39.12 -12.57 7.41
C GLU A 100 38.49 -13.97 7.30
N ASN A 101 38.91 -14.92 8.13
CA ASN A 101 38.46 -16.30 8.16
C ASN A 101 37.31 -16.55 9.15
N LYS A 102 36.73 -15.51 9.74
CA LYS A 102 35.65 -15.62 10.73
C LYS A 102 34.36 -15.01 10.21
N ILE A 103 33.29 -15.81 10.24
CA ILE A 103 31.92 -15.34 10.04
C ILE A 103 31.23 -15.30 11.40
N ILE A 104 30.61 -14.16 11.72
CA ILE A 104 29.77 -14.00 12.90
C ILE A 104 28.33 -13.85 12.42
N ILE A 105 27.45 -14.70 12.92
CA ILE A 105 25.99 -14.60 12.74
C ILE A 105 25.41 -14.23 14.10
N SER A 106 24.62 -13.17 14.13
CA SER A 106 23.99 -12.67 15.35
C SER A 106 22.49 -12.59 15.16
N TYR A 107 21.74 -13.07 16.14
CA TYR A 107 20.29 -12.98 16.16
C TYR A 107 19.81 -12.61 17.56
N LYS A 108 18.77 -11.78 17.63
CA LYS A 108 18.09 -11.45 18.87
C LYS A 108 16.59 -11.51 18.64
N SER A 109 15.91 -12.37 19.37
CA SER A 109 14.45 -12.43 19.37
C SER A 109 13.87 -11.36 20.31
N ASP A 110 12.75 -10.77 19.92
CA ASP A 110 11.95 -9.88 20.79
C ASP A 110 10.95 -10.65 21.68
N SER A 111 10.92 -11.98 21.54
CA SER A 111 10.05 -12.89 22.30
C SER A 111 10.84 -14.05 22.88
N GLU A 112 10.35 -14.65 23.97
CA GLU A 112 10.90 -15.88 24.51
C GLU A 112 10.66 -17.03 23.53
N LYS A 113 11.68 -17.34 22.74
CA LYS A 113 11.72 -18.47 21.81
C LYS A 113 12.87 -19.38 22.21
N ASP A 114 12.74 -20.66 21.89
CA ASP A 114 13.89 -21.55 21.90
C ASP A 114 14.80 -21.21 20.72
N LEU A 115 16.06 -20.88 21.00
CA LEU A 115 17.03 -20.42 20.02
C LEU A 115 18.18 -21.42 19.81
N GLN A 116 18.01 -22.68 20.25
CA GLN A 116 19.00 -23.72 19.99
C GLN A 116 19.25 -23.85 18.48
N CYS A 117 20.53 -23.97 18.13
CA CYS A 117 21.00 -24.12 16.77
C CYS A 117 21.85 -25.36 16.62
N SER A 118 21.80 -25.99 15.45
CA SER A 118 22.64 -27.13 15.10
C SER A 118 23.27 -26.91 13.74
N ILE A 119 24.53 -27.35 13.61
CA ILE A 119 25.27 -27.33 12.36
C ILE A 119 25.81 -28.73 12.11
N GLN A 120 25.44 -29.32 10.97
CA GLN A 120 25.89 -30.64 10.53
C GLN A 120 26.38 -30.56 9.09
N GLY A 121 27.70 -30.66 8.91
CA GLY A 121 28.34 -30.39 7.61
C GLY A 121 28.09 -28.93 7.20
N ASN A 122 27.43 -28.73 6.06
CA ASN A 122 26.98 -27.42 5.58
C ASN A 122 25.51 -27.11 5.92
N ASN A 123 24.78 -27.98 6.64
CA ASN A 123 23.41 -27.70 7.03
C ASN A 123 23.39 -26.94 8.36
N ILE A 124 22.61 -25.87 8.42
CA ILE A 124 22.31 -25.12 9.64
C ILE A 124 20.80 -25.14 9.89
N SER A 125 20.40 -25.27 11.15
CA SER A 125 19.00 -25.15 11.56
C SER A 125 18.91 -24.60 12.97
N SER A 126 17.83 -23.87 13.22
CA SER A 126 17.45 -23.36 14.54
C SER A 126 16.08 -23.91 14.93
N SER A 127 15.84 -24.13 16.22
CA SER A 127 14.56 -24.67 16.70
C SER A 127 13.39 -23.70 16.49
N SER A 128 13.64 -22.40 16.51
CA SER A 128 12.65 -21.36 16.18
C SER A 128 12.55 -21.03 14.68
N GLY A 129 13.43 -21.59 13.85
CA GLY A 129 13.45 -21.35 12.40
C GLY A 129 13.92 -19.96 11.98
N PHE A 130 14.57 -19.20 12.88
CA PHE A 130 15.12 -17.87 12.53
C PHE A 130 16.22 -17.95 11.47
N ILE A 131 16.96 -19.07 11.47
CA ILE A 131 17.93 -19.45 10.45
C ILE A 131 17.81 -20.94 10.15
N SER A 132 17.78 -21.28 8.86
CA SER A 132 17.87 -22.66 8.40
C SER A 132 18.21 -22.73 6.92
N GLY A 133 18.94 -23.76 6.52
CA GLY A 133 19.29 -23.99 5.12
C GLY A 133 20.68 -24.59 4.96
N ILE A 134 21.20 -24.46 3.74
CA ILE A 134 22.52 -24.91 3.35
C ILE A 134 23.46 -23.70 3.33
N LEU A 135 24.49 -23.73 4.16
CA LEU A 135 25.59 -22.76 4.17
C LEU A 135 26.36 -22.81 2.85
N TYR A 136 26.90 -21.68 2.41
CA TYR A 136 27.66 -21.56 1.15
C TYR A 136 28.75 -22.62 1.01
N LYS A 137 29.51 -22.89 2.07
CA LYS A 137 30.48 -24.00 2.16
C LYS A 137 30.44 -24.66 3.53
N GLN A 138 31.10 -25.80 3.68
CA GLN A 138 31.28 -26.43 4.99
C GLN A 138 32.26 -25.60 5.83
N PRO A 139 31.90 -25.13 7.03
CA PRO A 139 32.82 -24.46 7.93
C PRO A 139 33.87 -25.43 8.48
N LEU A 140 35.08 -24.92 8.75
CA LEU A 140 36.16 -25.68 9.38
C LEU A 140 35.85 -26.01 10.84
N SER A 141 35.21 -25.07 11.53
CA SER A 141 34.68 -25.25 12.89
C SER A 141 33.52 -24.28 13.10
N SER A 142 32.65 -24.60 14.06
CA SER A 142 31.57 -23.72 14.50
C SER A 142 31.50 -23.66 16.02
N ASN A 143 31.11 -22.51 16.55
CA ASN A 143 30.85 -22.29 17.96
C ASN A 143 29.53 -21.53 18.10
N ILE A 144 28.60 -22.06 18.89
CA ILE A 144 27.26 -21.50 19.07
C ILE A 144 27.13 -21.09 20.53
N LYS A 145 26.83 -19.81 20.76
CA LYS A 145 26.55 -19.27 22.09
C LYS A 145 25.11 -18.79 22.12
N VAL A 146 24.35 -19.29 23.08
CA VAL A 146 22.98 -18.86 23.35
C VAL A 146 22.96 -18.19 24.72
N ASP A 147 22.54 -16.92 24.78
CA ASP A 147 22.41 -16.14 26.00
C ASP A 147 21.03 -15.49 26.06
N GLY A 148 20.11 -16.13 26.79
CA GLY A 148 18.70 -15.74 26.84
C GLY A 148 18.07 -15.71 25.45
N GLN A 149 17.69 -14.52 24.99
CA GLN A 149 17.04 -14.29 23.68
C GLN A 149 18.04 -13.90 22.58
N LYS A 150 19.33 -14.07 22.82
CA LYS A 150 20.40 -13.79 21.86
C LYS A 150 21.14 -15.06 21.47
N VAL A 151 21.47 -15.15 20.19
CA VAL A 151 22.37 -16.18 19.65
C VAL A 151 23.51 -15.51 18.91
N GLU A 152 24.71 -16.01 19.15
CA GLU A 152 25.90 -15.71 18.37
C GLU A 152 26.48 -17.02 17.86
N ILE A 153 26.65 -17.13 16.55
CA ILE A 153 27.28 -18.27 15.89
C ILE A 153 28.57 -17.77 15.24
N GLU A 154 29.70 -18.31 15.68
CA GLU A 154 31.00 -18.08 15.07
C GLU A 154 31.36 -19.27 14.17
N LEU A 155 31.61 -19.01 12.89
CA LEU A 155 32.11 -19.99 11.93
C LEU A 155 33.54 -19.64 11.55
N THR A 156 34.43 -20.63 11.57
CA THR A 156 35.75 -20.50 10.95
C THR A 156 35.68 -21.05 9.53
N VAL A 157 36.09 -20.26 8.53
CA VAL A 157 35.97 -20.59 7.10
C VAL A 157 37.31 -20.46 6.38
N SER A 158 37.49 -21.17 5.26
CA SER A 158 38.73 -21.15 4.48
C SER A 158 38.85 -19.96 3.52
N GLU A 159 37.76 -19.25 3.26
CA GLU A 159 37.66 -18.22 2.23
C GLU A 159 36.53 -17.23 2.49
N THR A 160 36.48 -16.14 1.71
CA THR A 160 35.38 -15.18 1.73
C THR A 160 34.12 -15.76 1.13
N TRP A 161 33.03 -15.72 1.89
CA TRP A 161 31.73 -16.17 1.43
C TRP A 161 30.97 -14.99 0.83
N PRO A 162 30.52 -15.06 -0.43
CA PRO A 162 29.73 -14.01 -1.05
C PRO A 162 28.25 -14.06 -0.63
N ILE A 163 27.82 -15.10 0.07
CA ILE A 163 26.48 -15.29 0.61
C ILE A 163 26.53 -16.28 1.78
N LEU A 164 25.61 -16.18 2.75
CA LEU A 164 25.58 -17.10 3.89
C LEU A 164 24.85 -18.42 3.58
N ILE A 165 23.59 -18.32 3.15
CA ILE A 165 22.70 -19.45 2.87
C ILE A 165 22.39 -19.51 1.37
N ILE A 166 22.62 -20.67 0.76
CA ILE A 166 22.49 -20.88 -0.68
C ILE A 166 21.23 -21.61 -1.10
N GLY A 167 20.48 -22.21 -0.17
CA GLY A 167 19.34 -23.04 -0.50
C GLY A 167 18.98 -23.99 0.63
N GLY A 168 18.34 -25.11 0.26
CA GLY A 168 17.94 -26.18 1.17
C GLY A 168 16.44 -26.41 1.17
N GLU A 169 16.02 -27.63 1.54
CA GLU A 169 14.60 -28.02 1.59
C GLU A 169 13.83 -27.20 2.63
N ASN A 170 14.48 -26.92 3.77
CA ASN A 170 13.92 -26.15 4.88
C ASN A 170 14.58 -24.77 5.02
N ILE A 171 14.95 -24.12 3.91
CA ILE A 171 15.55 -22.77 3.94
C ILE A 171 14.64 -21.79 4.70
N ASP A 172 15.19 -20.93 5.56
CA ASP A 172 14.39 -19.93 6.28
C ASP A 172 13.87 -18.81 5.34
N THR A 173 12.88 -18.05 5.82
CA THR A 173 12.21 -17.03 5.01
C THR A 173 13.07 -15.78 4.77
N ASN A 174 13.98 -15.44 5.69
CA ASN A 174 14.92 -14.33 5.55
C ASN A 174 15.95 -14.63 4.44
N SER A 175 16.49 -15.85 4.45
CA SER A 175 17.42 -16.33 3.42
C SER A 175 16.78 -16.38 2.03
N LEU A 176 15.51 -16.81 1.92
CA LEU A 176 14.75 -16.71 0.67
C LEU A 176 14.65 -15.27 0.15
N PHE A 177 14.42 -14.32 1.05
CA PHE A 177 14.30 -12.91 0.69
C PHE A 177 15.63 -12.29 0.29
N ILE A 178 16.73 -12.63 0.98
CA ILE A 178 18.07 -12.20 0.58
C ILE A 178 18.37 -12.71 -0.84
N LEU A 179 18.20 -14.01 -1.08
CA LEU A 179 18.40 -14.61 -2.40
C LEU A 179 17.52 -13.94 -3.47
N SER A 180 16.25 -13.63 -3.18
CA SER A 180 15.37 -12.99 -4.15
C SER A 180 15.74 -11.53 -4.45
N ALA A 181 16.17 -10.78 -3.43
CA ALA A 181 16.63 -9.40 -3.59
C ALA A 181 17.88 -9.35 -4.48
N PHE A 182 18.84 -10.26 -4.29
CA PHE A 182 20.03 -10.33 -5.14
C PHE A 182 19.72 -10.91 -6.52
N ALA A 183 18.82 -11.88 -6.64
CA ALA A 183 18.32 -12.34 -7.93
C ALA A 183 17.72 -11.17 -8.74
N THR A 184 16.95 -10.29 -8.09
CA THR A 184 16.41 -9.07 -8.73
C THR A 184 17.52 -8.13 -9.19
N LYS A 185 18.52 -7.83 -8.35
CA LYS A 185 19.68 -7.01 -8.70
C LYS A 185 20.48 -7.57 -9.88
N LEU A 186 20.47 -8.90 -10.05
CA LEU A 186 21.16 -9.64 -11.10
C LEU A 186 20.27 -9.94 -12.33
N ASN A 187 19.11 -9.30 -12.43
CA ASN A 187 18.14 -9.47 -13.52
C ASN A 187 17.55 -10.90 -13.66
N LEU A 188 17.51 -11.66 -12.56
CA LEU A 188 16.91 -12.99 -12.46
C LEU A 188 15.49 -12.89 -11.88
N SER A 189 14.61 -12.16 -12.57
CA SER A 189 13.28 -11.79 -12.05
C SER A 189 12.36 -12.99 -11.82
N ALA A 190 12.40 -14.01 -12.68
CA ALA A 190 11.58 -15.21 -12.54
C ALA A 190 11.99 -16.05 -11.30
N GLN A 191 13.30 -16.17 -11.05
CA GLN A 191 13.84 -16.84 -9.88
C GLN A 191 13.49 -16.08 -8.61
N SER A 192 13.66 -14.75 -8.61
CA SER A 192 13.28 -13.87 -7.51
C SER A 192 11.81 -14.06 -7.11
N GLU A 193 10.91 -13.98 -8.09
CA GLU A 193 9.47 -14.10 -7.87
C GLU A 193 9.08 -15.43 -7.22
N LYS A 194 9.69 -16.54 -7.67
CA LYS A 194 9.48 -17.85 -7.03
C LYS A 194 9.89 -17.84 -5.57
N LEU A 195 11.12 -17.42 -5.26
CA LEU A 195 11.61 -17.38 -3.87
C LEU A 195 10.76 -16.45 -2.99
N LEU A 196 10.32 -15.32 -3.53
CA LEU A 196 9.40 -14.41 -2.84
C LEU A 196 8.06 -15.09 -2.53
N ILE A 197 7.47 -15.86 -3.45
CA ILE A 197 6.21 -16.60 -3.21
C ILE A 197 6.39 -17.58 -2.06
N HIS A 198 7.47 -18.36 -2.04
CA HIS A 198 7.78 -19.28 -0.94
C HIS A 198 7.97 -18.57 0.41
N GLY A 199 8.58 -17.38 0.41
CA GLY A 199 8.71 -16.57 1.63
C GLY A 199 7.34 -16.03 2.07
N ALA A 200 6.60 -15.40 1.16
CA ALA A 200 5.32 -14.76 1.44
C ALA A 200 4.27 -15.75 1.96
N MET A 201 4.19 -16.93 1.36
CA MET A 201 3.26 -17.98 1.79
C MET A 201 3.62 -18.62 3.13
N ARG A 202 4.85 -18.38 3.63
CA ARG A 202 5.29 -18.69 5.00
C ARG A 202 5.22 -17.47 5.94
N ASN A 203 4.33 -16.53 5.61
CA ASN A 203 4.05 -15.32 6.38
C ASN A 203 5.24 -14.36 6.53
N HIS A 204 6.11 -14.27 5.51
CA HIS A 204 7.22 -13.31 5.50
C HIS A 204 6.80 -11.91 5.02
N LEU A 205 6.86 -10.90 5.90
CA LEU A 205 6.40 -9.53 5.66
C LEU A 205 6.98 -8.90 4.39
N LEU A 206 8.31 -8.85 4.27
CA LEU A 206 8.98 -8.17 3.17
C LEU A 206 8.75 -8.88 1.83
N SER A 207 8.60 -10.20 1.85
CA SER A 207 8.25 -10.95 0.64
C SER A 207 6.84 -10.59 0.15
N MET A 208 5.88 -10.48 1.08
CA MET A 208 4.52 -10.06 0.74
C MET A 208 4.48 -8.61 0.22
N GLN A 209 5.18 -7.68 0.87
CA GLN A 209 5.27 -6.29 0.39
C GLN A 209 5.89 -6.21 -1.01
N THR A 210 6.99 -6.94 -1.23
CA THR A 210 7.67 -6.96 -2.53
C THR A 210 6.79 -7.56 -3.62
N LEU A 211 6.07 -8.65 -3.34
CA LEU A 211 5.13 -9.24 -4.31
C LEU A 211 3.92 -8.34 -4.56
N ALA A 212 3.35 -7.74 -3.52
CA ALA A 212 2.25 -6.80 -3.67
C ALA A 212 2.63 -5.66 -4.62
N PHE A 213 3.81 -5.06 -4.42
CA PHE A 213 4.34 -4.04 -5.31
C PHE A 213 4.63 -4.58 -6.72
N LEU A 214 5.31 -5.72 -6.84
CA LEU A 214 5.64 -6.35 -8.13
C LEU A 214 4.39 -6.59 -8.97
N TYR A 215 3.34 -7.18 -8.39
CA TYR A 215 2.11 -7.45 -9.13
C TYR A 215 1.33 -6.18 -9.51
N MET A 216 1.44 -5.11 -8.72
CA MET A 216 0.95 -3.79 -9.15
C MET A 216 1.69 -3.28 -10.39
N THR A 217 3.02 -3.43 -10.46
CA THR A 217 3.80 -3.02 -11.64
C THR A 217 3.52 -3.88 -12.88
N LYS A 218 3.08 -5.13 -12.68
CA LYS A 218 2.66 -6.05 -13.76
C LYS A 218 1.20 -5.89 -14.17
N ASP A 219 0.46 -4.96 -13.57
CA ASP A 219 -0.99 -4.78 -13.75
C ASP A 219 -1.84 -6.03 -13.38
N ASP A 220 -1.29 -6.96 -12.57
CA ASP A 220 -2.05 -8.06 -11.97
C ASP A 220 -2.63 -7.64 -10.62
N LYS A 221 -3.66 -6.78 -10.69
CA LYS A 221 -4.33 -6.23 -9.52
C LYS A 221 -4.93 -7.28 -8.57
N PHE A 222 -5.24 -8.48 -9.06
CA PHE A 222 -5.83 -9.53 -8.22
C PHE A 222 -4.75 -10.28 -7.43
N ALA A 223 -3.58 -10.53 -8.03
CA ALA A 223 -2.44 -11.04 -7.27
C ALA A 223 -1.96 -10.01 -6.24
N ALA A 224 -1.89 -8.72 -6.61
CA ALA A 224 -1.58 -7.64 -5.68
C ALA A 224 -2.59 -7.56 -4.53
N PHE A 225 -3.89 -7.61 -4.84
CA PHE A 225 -4.98 -7.66 -3.86
C PHE A 225 -4.78 -8.78 -2.84
N TYR A 226 -4.43 -9.98 -3.30
CA TYR A 226 -4.22 -11.13 -2.43
C TYR A 226 -3.13 -10.85 -1.38
N PHE A 227 -1.96 -10.36 -1.81
CA PHE A 227 -0.87 -10.05 -0.88
C PHE A 227 -1.20 -8.85 0.02
N TYR A 228 -1.89 -7.82 -0.48
CA TYR A 228 -2.37 -6.73 0.38
C TYR A 228 -3.37 -7.21 1.43
N CYS A 229 -4.27 -8.13 1.10
CA CYS A 229 -5.14 -8.75 2.09
C CYS A 229 -4.33 -9.49 3.18
N LEU A 230 -3.30 -10.24 2.82
CA LEU A 230 -2.42 -10.88 3.81
C LEU A 230 -1.68 -9.85 4.68
N LEU A 231 -1.16 -8.78 4.07
CA LEU A 231 -0.48 -7.69 4.77
C LEU A 231 -1.41 -6.98 5.77
N TYR A 232 -2.64 -6.70 5.34
CA TYR A 232 -3.66 -6.10 6.20
C TYR A 232 -4.03 -7.02 7.37
N LEU A 233 -4.29 -8.30 7.08
CA LEU A 233 -4.77 -9.26 8.08
C LEU A 233 -3.69 -9.70 9.08
N ASN A 234 -2.44 -9.83 8.64
CA ASN A 234 -1.37 -10.42 9.45
C ASN A 234 -0.45 -9.37 10.08
N PHE A 235 -0.33 -8.16 9.49
CA PHE A 235 0.62 -7.14 9.91
C PHE A 235 0.00 -5.77 10.12
N ASN A 236 -1.30 -5.59 9.84
CA ASN A 236 -1.96 -4.29 9.91
C ASN A 236 -1.20 -3.22 9.09
N ASP A 237 -0.73 -3.61 7.89
CA ASP A 237 0.07 -2.75 7.02
C ASP A 237 -0.72 -1.49 6.60
N PRO A 238 -0.18 -0.29 6.83
CA PRO A 238 -0.91 0.96 6.64
C PRO A 238 -1.17 1.32 5.18
N ALA A 239 -0.49 0.69 4.22
CA ALA A 239 -0.68 0.93 2.79
C ALA A 239 -1.69 -0.05 2.16
N ALA A 240 -1.94 -1.18 2.81
CA ALA A 240 -2.74 -2.26 2.24
C ALA A 240 -4.23 -1.90 2.04
N PHE A 241 -4.83 -1.20 3.00
CA PHE A 241 -6.29 -0.96 2.99
C PHE A 241 -6.76 -0.20 1.75
N ALA A 242 -5.98 0.77 1.27
CA ALA A 242 -6.34 1.57 0.11
C ALA A 242 -6.41 0.68 -1.14
N CYS A 243 -5.41 -0.17 -1.36
CA CYS A 243 -5.35 -1.10 -2.48
C CYS A 243 -6.49 -2.14 -2.41
N ILE A 244 -6.80 -2.64 -1.21
CA ILE A 244 -7.94 -3.55 -0.98
C ILE A 244 -9.25 -2.88 -1.41
N CYS A 245 -9.54 -1.69 -0.88
CA CYS A 245 -10.79 -0.98 -1.15
C CYS A 245 -10.95 -0.61 -2.63
N GLU A 246 -9.86 -0.27 -3.34
CA GLU A 246 -9.91 -0.02 -4.78
C GLU A 246 -10.39 -1.25 -5.56
N VAL A 247 -9.86 -2.43 -5.22
CA VAL A 247 -10.28 -3.67 -5.87
C VAL A 247 -11.72 -4.02 -5.50
N LEU A 248 -12.11 -3.90 -4.23
CA LEU A 248 -13.48 -4.09 -3.77
C LEU A 248 -14.47 -3.22 -4.56
N PHE A 249 -14.19 -1.94 -4.74
CA PHE A 249 -15.05 -1.05 -5.54
C PHE A 249 -15.10 -1.43 -7.02
N SER A 250 -14.05 -2.05 -7.56
CA SER A 250 -13.97 -2.43 -8.98
C SER A 250 -14.71 -3.73 -9.34
N ILE A 251 -14.92 -4.61 -8.35
CA ILE A 251 -15.59 -5.91 -8.50
C ILE A 251 -17.06 -5.88 -8.10
N GLU A 252 -17.50 -4.81 -7.44
CA GLU A 252 -18.87 -4.65 -6.99
C GLU A 252 -19.87 -4.72 -8.16
N GLY A 253 -20.92 -5.54 -7.98
CA GLY A 253 -21.91 -5.85 -9.00
C GLY A 253 -21.48 -6.85 -10.08
N LYS A 254 -20.22 -7.33 -10.06
CA LYS A 254 -19.73 -8.42 -10.95
C LYS A 254 -19.69 -9.77 -10.26
N GLU A 255 -19.47 -9.77 -8.96
CA GLU A 255 -19.67 -10.93 -8.09
C GLU A 255 -20.98 -10.75 -7.32
N TYR A 256 -21.75 -11.83 -7.17
CA TYR A 256 -22.84 -11.88 -6.18
C TYR A 256 -22.23 -12.11 -4.80
N THR A 257 -21.46 -11.13 -4.32
CA THR A 257 -20.95 -11.09 -2.95
C THR A 257 -21.74 -10.02 -2.23
N PRO A 258 -22.77 -10.39 -1.44
CA PRO A 258 -23.49 -9.42 -0.64
C PRO A 258 -22.49 -8.68 0.25
N ASN A 259 -22.72 -7.38 0.43
CA ASN A 259 -22.01 -6.53 1.41
C ASN A 259 -20.58 -6.10 1.09
N ILE A 260 -20.09 -6.13 -0.18
CA ILE A 260 -18.77 -5.58 -0.53
C ILE A 260 -18.60 -4.13 -0.04
N SER A 261 -19.62 -3.28 -0.25
CA SER A 261 -19.59 -1.89 0.25
C SER A 261 -19.48 -1.79 1.76
N HIS A 262 -20.22 -2.62 2.50
CA HIS A 262 -20.16 -2.63 3.97
C HIS A 262 -18.81 -3.15 4.45
N LEU A 263 -18.23 -4.17 3.80
CA LEU A 263 -16.88 -4.65 4.09
C LEU A 263 -15.83 -3.54 3.90
N ALA A 264 -15.89 -2.84 2.76
CA ALA A 264 -15.00 -1.72 2.50
C ALA A 264 -15.20 -0.56 3.49
N GLU A 265 -16.45 -0.22 3.84
CA GLU A 265 -16.75 0.82 4.83
C GLU A 265 -16.13 0.49 6.19
N ASN A 266 -16.25 -0.76 6.66
CA ASN A 266 -15.69 -1.17 7.94
C ASN A 266 -14.16 -1.05 7.96
N ILE A 267 -13.48 -1.57 6.94
CA ILE A 267 -12.02 -1.43 6.80
C ILE A 267 -11.62 0.05 6.83
N LEU A 268 -12.31 0.89 6.06
CA LEU A 268 -12.00 2.31 5.99
C LEU A 268 -12.30 3.07 7.28
N VAL A 269 -13.39 2.76 7.97
CA VAL A 269 -13.71 3.39 9.25
C VAL A 269 -12.67 3.04 10.31
N GLU A 270 -12.21 1.79 10.37
CA GLU A 270 -11.13 1.39 11.28
C GLU A 270 -9.83 2.16 11.00
N GLU A 271 -9.45 2.32 9.73
CA GLU A 271 -8.26 3.10 9.35
C GLU A 271 -8.42 4.60 9.58
N ALA A 272 -9.63 5.13 9.37
CA ALA A 272 -9.96 6.52 9.68
C ALA A 272 -9.90 6.80 11.19
N LYS A 273 -10.27 5.84 12.05
CA LYS A 273 -10.08 5.93 13.50
C LYS A 273 -8.60 5.99 13.90
N LYS A 274 -7.73 5.38 13.10
CA LYS A 274 -6.25 5.49 13.19
C LYS A 274 -5.72 6.79 12.56
N GLU A 275 -6.60 7.76 12.30
CA GLU A 275 -6.30 9.08 11.75
C GLU A 275 -5.61 9.04 10.37
N LYS A 276 -5.87 7.98 9.57
CA LYS A 276 -5.35 7.87 8.20
C LYS A 276 -6.13 8.78 7.24
N PRO A 277 -5.51 9.82 6.65
CA PRO A 277 -6.23 10.81 5.83
C PRO A 277 -6.88 10.19 4.58
N ILE A 278 -6.18 9.21 4.01
CA ILE A 278 -6.60 8.48 2.81
C ILE A 278 -7.89 7.68 3.08
N ALA A 279 -8.10 7.20 4.30
CA ALA A 279 -9.31 6.45 4.65
C ALA A 279 -10.57 7.32 4.52
N PHE A 280 -10.55 8.53 5.08
CA PHE A 280 -11.64 9.51 4.95
C PHE A 280 -11.98 9.80 3.48
N LEU A 281 -10.96 9.98 2.63
CA LEU A 281 -11.15 10.16 1.20
C LEU A 281 -11.92 8.99 0.57
N TYR A 282 -11.52 7.74 0.84
CA TYR A 282 -12.21 6.58 0.28
C TYR A 282 -13.61 6.35 0.87
N ILE A 283 -13.85 6.70 2.14
CA ILE A 283 -15.22 6.68 2.71
C ILE A 283 -16.09 7.70 1.96
N GLY A 284 -15.57 8.90 1.71
CA GLY A 284 -16.28 9.89 0.91
C GLY A 284 -16.64 9.36 -0.49
N TYR A 285 -15.70 8.72 -1.17
CA TYR A 285 -15.99 8.09 -2.47
C TYR A 285 -17.03 6.98 -2.40
N LEU A 286 -17.00 6.16 -1.35
CA LEU A 286 -18.01 5.13 -1.10
C LEU A 286 -19.40 5.75 -0.95
N HIS A 287 -19.52 6.82 -0.17
CA HIS A 287 -20.80 7.52 0.05
C HIS A 287 -21.31 8.29 -1.17
N MET A 288 -20.44 8.71 -2.11
CA MET A 288 -20.88 9.28 -3.40
C MET A 288 -21.31 8.24 -4.42
N SER A 289 -20.77 7.02 -4.31
CA SER A 289 -21.07 5.93 -5.23
C SER A 289 -22.44 5.34 -4.91
N LYS A 290 -23.42 5.54 -5.80
CA LYS A 290 -24.73 4.89 -5.70
C LYS A 290 -24.59 3.40 -5.96
N LYS A 291 -24.61 2.60 -4.89
CA LYS A 291 -24.38 1.16 -4.92
C LYS A 291 -25.58 0.42 -4.34
N GLU A 292 -25.91 -0.72 -4.94
CA GLU A 292 -27.05 -1.53 -4.49
C GLU A 292 -26.79 -2.08 -3.08
N GLY A 293 -27.78 -1.96 -2.19
CA GLY A 293 -27.65 -2.41 -0.80
C GLY A 293 -26.78 -1.52 0.10
N PHE A 294 -26.27 -0.39 -0.39
CA PHE A 294 -25.52 0.60 0.38
C PHE A 294 -26.22 1.96 0.36
N LYS A 295 -26.45 2.57 1.53
CA LYS A 295 -27.14 3.86 1.61
C LYS A 295 -26.14 5.00 1.41
N SER A 296 -25.93 5.39 0.16
CA SER A 296 -25.13 6.57 -0.21
C SER A 296 -25.69 7.86 0.38
N ASP A 297 -24.81 8.76 0.83
CA ASP A 297 -25.15 10.09 1.33
C ASP A 297 -24.10 11.09 0.86
N ASP A 298 -24.45 11.88 -0.17
CA ASP A 298 -23.53 12.85 -0.79
C ASP A 298 -23.09 13.93 0.23
N ALA A 299 -23.95 14.32 1.18
CA ALA A 299 -23.61 15.33 2.19
C ALA A 299 -22.65 14.77 3.25
N LEU A 300 -22.83 13.51 3.64
CA LEU A 300 -21.87 12.80 4.49
C LEU A 300 -20.54 12.58 3.76
N ALA A 301 -20.57 12.28 2.45
CA ALA A 301 -19.36 12.19 1.65
C ALA A 301 -18.55 13.49 1.67
N PHE A 302 -19.23 14.64 1.49
CA PHE A 302 -18.58 15.95 1.57
C PHE A 302 -17.89 16.17 2.92
N LYS A 303 -18.57 15.84 4.04
CA LYS A 303 -17.97 15.94 5.39
C LYS A 303 -16.70 15.10 5.52
N TYR A 304 -16.65 13.92 4.91
CA TYR A 304 -15.44 13.10 4.91
C TYR A 304 -14.30 13.71 4.10
N PHE A 305 -14.58 14.30 2.93
CA PHE A 305 -13.56 15.04 2.18
C PHE A 305 -13.07 16.27 2.94
N GLU A 306 -13.98 17.05 3.51
CA GLU A 306 -13.66 18.21 4.34
C GLU A 306 -12.75 17.80 5.51
N THR A 307 -13.07 16.70 6.20
CA THR A 307 -12.23 16.17 7.28
C THR A 307 -10.83 15.84 6.78
N ALA A 308 -10.72 15.09 5.68
CA ALA A 308 -9.44 14.71 5.09
C ALA A 308 -8.59 15.92 4.66
N ALA A 309 -9.23 16.92 4.06
CA ALA A 309 -8.59 18.13 3.57
C ALA A 309 -8.18 19.07 4.70
N THR A 310 -9.11 19.48 5.56
CA THR A 310 -8.90 20.54 6.56
C THR A 310 -8.10 20.06 7.75
N ARG A 311 -8.28 18.81 8.19
CA ARG A 311 -7.58 18.27 9.37
C ARG A 311 -6.21 17.69 9.03
N TYR A 312 -6.05 17.12 7.84
CA TYR A 312 -4.86 16.37 7.48
C TYR A 312 -4.15 16.86 6.21
N GLY A 313 -4.61 17.95 5.61
CA GLY A 313 -3.99 18.53 4.42
C GLY A 313 -4.06 17.63 3.18
N ASN A 314 -5.06 16.73 3.08
CA ASN A 314 -5.16 15.83 1.94
C ASN A 314 -5.55 16.60 0.66
N LYS A 315 -4.57 16.87 -0.21
CA LYS A 315 -4.78 17.62 -1.47
C LYS A 315 -5.79 16.98 -2.42
N LYS A 316 -5.88 15.65 -2.44
CA LYS A 316 -6.85 14.93 -3.28
C LYS A 316 -8.29 15.14 -2.79
N SER A 317 -8.49 15.27 -1.48
CA SER A 317 -9.78 15.68 -0.93
C SER A 317 -10.11 17.13 -1.24
N LEU A 318 -9.13 18.04 -1.29
CA LEU A 318 -9.35 19.43 -1.75
C LEU A 318 -9.81 19.47 -3.23
N ASP A 319 -9.17 18.74 -4.14
CA ASP A 319 -9.64 18.56 -5.53
C ASP A 319 -11.08 18.04 -5.55
N THR A 320 -11.36 17.01 -4.74
CA THR A 320 -12.70 16.42 -4.67
C THR A 320 -13.75 17.39 -4.12
N MET A 321 -13.43 18.20 -3.11
CA MET A 321 -14.31 19.26 -2.61
C MET A 321 -14.57 20.32 -3.67
N GLY A 322 -13.55 20.72 -4.46
CA GLY A 322 -13.74 21.62 -5.59
C GLY A 322 -14.74 21.07 -6.61
N ARG A 323 -14.70 19.76 -6.88
CA ARG A 323 -15.71 19.08 -7.72
C ARG A 323 -17.09 19.06 -7.06
N CYS A 324 -17.18 18.83 -5.75
CA CYS A 324 -18.45 18.87 -5.04
C CYS A 324 -19.13 20.25 -5.17
N TYR A 325 -18.39 21.34 -5.01
CA TYR A 325 -18.92 22.69 -5.22
C TYR A 325 -19.21 23.01 -6.69
N LEU A 326 -18.43 22.48 -7.64
CA LEU A 326 -18.69 22.67 -9.07
C LEU A 326 -20.02 22.03 -9.50
N TYR A 327 -20.35 20.86 -8.95
CA TYR A 327 -21.49 20.06 -9.37
C TYR A 327 -22.65 20.02 -8.36
N GLY A 328 -22.54 20.70 -7.21
CA GLY A 328 -23.53 20.67 -6.14
C GLY A 328 -23.71 19.28 -5.49
N LEU A 329 -22.61 18.56 -5.26
CA LEU A 329 -22.64 17.19 -4.73
C LEU A 329 -22.51 17.19 -3.21
N GLY A 330 -23.63 17.04 -2.51
CA GLY A 330 -23.67 17.04 -1.05
C GLY A 330 -23.59 18.42 -0.41
N VAL A 331 -23.37 19.45 -1.24
CA VAL A 331 -23.32 20.88 -0.90
C VAL A 331 -23.97 21.67 -2.01
N GLU A 332 -24.38 22.91 -1.74
CA GLU A 332 -24.85 23.82 -2.78
C GLU A 332 -23.71 24.16 -3.75
N ALA A 333 -24.04 24.26 -5.04
CA ALA A 333 -23.04 24.57 -6.05
C ALA A 333 -22.52 26.00 -5.88
N ASP A 334 -21.20 26.17 -5.89
CA ASP A 334 -20.53 27.47 -5.75
C ASP A 334 -19.23 27.47 -6.57
N LEU A 335 -19.23 28.18 -7.69
CA LEU A 335 -18.08 28.23 -8.59
C LEU A 335 -16.87 28.95 -7.98
N LYS A 336 -17.09 29.90 -7.06
CA LYS A 336 -16.00 30.63 -6.39
C LYS A 336 -15.30 29.72 -5.42
N LEU A 337 -16.05 28.95 -4.62
CA LEU A 337 -15.50 27.94 -3.73
C LEU A 337 -14.86 26.79 -4.52
N ALA A 338 -15.46 26.35 -5.63
CA ALA A 338 -14.87 25.35 -6.50
C ALA A 338 -13.47 25.76 -6.98
N LEU A 339 -13.33 26.98 -7.54
CA LEU A 339 -12.05 27.52 -7.98
C LEU A 339 -11.05 27.63 -6.82
N LYS A 340 -11.49 28.17 -5.68
CA LYS A 340 -10.66 28.31 -4.49
C LYS A 340 -10.04 26.96 -4.07
N TYR A 341 -10.85 25.91 -3.93
CA TYR A 341 -10.36 24.59 -3.53
C TYR A 341 -9.49 23.92 -4.59
N PHE A 342 -9.75 24.15 -5.88
CA PHE A 342 -8.84 23.68 -6.94
C PHE A 342 -7.46 24.33 -6.87
N LEU A 343 -7.41 25.64 -6.60
CA LEU A 343 -6.14 26.36 -6.42
C LEU A 343 -5.42 25.89 -5.15
N GLU A 344 -6.12 25.74 -4.03
CA GLU A 344 -5.54 25.19 -2.78
C GLU A 344 -5.05 23.74 -2.91
N ALA A 345 -5.64 22.97 -3.83
CA ALA A 345 -5.18 21.62 -4.18
C ALA A 345 -3.95 21.61 -5.10
N ASP A 346 -3.42 22.78 -5.47
CA ASP A 346 -2.34 22.97 -6.45
C ASP A 346 -2.65 22.33 -7.82
N LEU A 347 -3.91 22.37 -8.26
CA LEU A 347 -4.25 21.87 -9.60
C LEU A 347 -3.67 22.81 -10.67
N PRO A 348 -3.05 22.26 -11.73
CA PRO A 348 -2.67 23.03 -12.90
C PRO A 348 -3.86 23.79 -13.49
N LYS A 349 -3.65 25.05 -13.91
CA LYS A 349 -4.73 25.93 -14.41
C LYS A 349 -5.46 25.32 -15.61
N ASP A 350 -4.73 24.76 -16.56
CA ASP A 350 -5.28 24.03 -17.71
C ASP A 350 -6.25 22.91 -17.29
N LYS A 351 -5.91 22.17 -16.22
CA LYS A 351 -6.81 21.17 -15.63
C LYS A 351 -8.06 21.81 -15.03
N ILE A 352 -7.95 22.94 -14.34
CA ILE A 352 -9.11 23.67 -13.78
C ILE A 352 -10.03 24.17 -14.91
N LEU A 353 -9.43 24.77 -15.94
CA LEU A 353 -10.16 25.25 -17.12
C LEU A 353 -10.88 24.10 -17.82
N SER A 354 -10.22 22.94 -17.96
CA SER A 354 -10.84 21.72 -18.49
C SER A 354 -12.04 21.26 -17.65
N LEU A 355 -11.94 21.29 -16.32
CA LEU A 355 -13.06 20.92 -15.43
C LEU A 355 -14.26 21.85 -15.58
N PHE A 356 -14.03 23.16 -15.67
CA PHE A 356 -15.09 24.14 -15.92
C PHE A 356 -15.70 24.02 -17.32
N ALA A 357 -14.87 23.76 -18.34
CA ALA A 357 -15.35 23.47 -19.68
C ALA A 357 -16.23 22.21 -19.72
N ILE A 358 -15.82 21.12 -19.05
CA ILE A 358 -16.63 19.90 -18.91
C ILE A 358 -17.93 20.20 -18.18
N ALA A 359 -17.95 21.11 -17.20
CA ALA A 359 -19.17 21.56 -16.52
C ALA A 359 -20.05 22.50 -17.37
N ASN A 360 -19.62 22.87 -18.58
CA ASN A 360 -20.24 23.86 -19.48
C ASN A 360 -20.36 25.25 -18.84
N ILE A 361 -19.37 25.67 -18.05
CA ILE A 361 -19.27 27.06 -17.60
C ILE A 361 -18.74 27.90 -18.76
N ASP A 362 -19.40 29.03 -19.04
CA ASP A 362 -19.02 29.89 -20.14
C ASP A 362 -17.69 30.62 -19.87
N ARG A 363 -17.02 31.02 -20.97
CA ARG A 363 -15.70 31.66 -20.91
C ARG A 363 -15.71 32.95 -20.09
N GLN A 364 -16.75 33.77 -20.18
CA GLN A 364 -16.80 35.06 -19.48
C GLN A 364 -16.86 34.85 -17.97
N THR A 365 -17.69 33.90 -17.53
CA THR A 365 -17.79 33.49 -16.13
C THR A 365 -16.45 32.96 -15.61
N ILE A 366 -15.77 32.08 -16.36
CA ILE A 366 -14.46 31.55 -15.96
C ILE A 366 -13.44 32.68 -15.75
N VAL A 367 -13.31 33.59 -16.72
CA VAL A 367 -12.37 34.73 -16.62
C VAL A 367 -12.70 35.62 -15.41
N SER A 368 -13.99 35.87 -15.15
CA SER A 368 -14.44 36.64 -13.97
C SER A 368 -14.01 35.97 -12.66
N LEU A 369 -14.19 34.66 -12.53
CA LEU A 369 -13.83 33.91 -11.32
C LEU A 369 -12.32 33.98 -11.02
N PHE A 370 -11.47 33.81 -12.02
CA PHE A 370 -10.01 33.89 -11.86
C PHE A 370 -9.57 35.31 -11.46
N LYS A 371 -10.18 36.33 -12.06
CA LYS A 371 -9.93 37.74 -11.69
C LYS A 371 -10.33 38.02 -10.25
N GLU A 372 -11.48 37.54 -9.79
CA GLU A 372 -11.93 37.70 -8.40
C GLU A 372 -11.00 37.03 -7.39
N GLN A 373 -10.33 35.93 -7.76
CA GLN A 373 -9.33 35.24 -6.94
C GLN A 373 -7.91 35.83 -7.08
N ASN A 374 -7.76 36.96 -7.78
CA ASN A 374 -6.46 37.59 -8.10
C ASN A 374 -5.47 36.64 -8.80
N VAL A 375 -5.97 35.71 -9.62
CA VAL A 375 -5.14 34.82 -10.44
C VAL A 375 -5.25 35.25 -11.90
N SER A 376 -4.14 35.66 -12.50
CA SER A 376 -4.10 36.04 -13.91
C SER A 376 -4.15 34.80 -14.82
N LEU A 377 -4.96 34.86 -15.87
CA LEU A 377 -4.90 33.93 -16.99
C LEU A 377 -4.15 34.58 -18.16
N ASP A 378 -3.29 33.84 -18.85
CA ASP A 378 -2.65 34.31 -20.08
C ASP A 378 -3.55 34.16 -21.31
N GLU A 379 -3.15 34.76 -22.45
CA GLU A 379 -3.95 34.71 -23.68
C GLU A 379 -4.18 33.28 -24.18
N LYS A 380 -3.19 32.39 -24.05
CA LYS A 380 -3.30 30.99 -24.50
C LYS A 380 -4.27 30.21 -23.61
N GLU A 381 -4.21 30.44 -22.30
CA GLU A 381 -5.14 29.87 -21.32
C GLU A 381 -6.58 30.30 -21.65
N ILE A 382 -6.81 31.58 -21.95
CA ILE A 382 -8.15 32.09 -22.33
C ILE A 382 -8.62 31.50 -23.66
N GLU A 383 -7.74 31.40 -24.65
CA GLU A 383 -8.06 30.82 -25.96
C GLU A 383 -8.44 29.34 -25.86
N SER A 384 -7.79 28.59 -24.98
CA SER A 384 -8.05 27.16 -24.75
C SER A 384 -9.46 26.86 -24.20
N ILE A 385 -10.10 27.84 -23.54
CA ILE A 385 -11.43 27.69 -22.96
C ILE A 385 -12.47 27.47 -24.07
N GLY A 386 -12.93 26.23 -24.20
CA GLY A 386 -13.98 25.83 -25.15
C GLY A 386 -13.48 25.30 -26.50
N GLN A 387 -12.18 25.23 -26.75
CA GLN A 387 -11.64 24.64 -28.00
C GLN A 387 -11.61 23.10 -27.99
N ASP A 388 -11.84 22.47 -26.83
CA ASP A 388 -11.63 21.04 -26.65
C ASP A 388 -12.86 20.31 -26.10
N SER A 389 -13.99 20.39 -26.81
CA SER A 389 -15.13 19.47 -26.60
C SER A 389 -14.83 18.03 -27.08
N LYS A 390 -13.64 17.82 -27.68
CA LYS A 390 -13.09 16.52 -28.09
C LYS A 390 -11.83 16.12 -27.31
N PHE A 391 -11.53 16.75 -26.17
CA PHE A 391 -10.54 16.19 -25.26
C PHE A 391 -11.11 14.88 -24.72
N ASN A 392 -10.60 13.77 -25.26
CA ASN A 392 -11.09 12.42 -25.04
C ASN A 392 -11.33 12.19 -23.53
N ILE A 393 -12.60 12.06 -23.16
CA ILE A 393 -13.02 11.54 -21.84
C ILE A 393 -12.28 10.21 -21.54
N TRP A 394 -11.85 9.50 -22.59
CA TRP A 394 -10.99 8.33 -22.54
C TRP A 394 -9.55 8.56 -22.05
N ILE A 395 -8.92 9.73 -22.23
CA ILE A 395 -7.54 10.00 -21.77
C ILE A 395 -7.48 10.16 -20.24
N LEU A 396 -8.55 10.68 -19.63
CA LEU A 396 -8.74 10.63 -18.16
C LEU A 396 -9.00 9.20 -17.64
N ILE A 397 -9.41 8.28 -18.53
CA ILE A 397 -9.69 6.87 -18.23
C ILE A 397 -8.45 5.98 -18.49
N SER A 398 -7.48 6.43 -19.31
CA SER A 398 -6.39 5.58 -19.82
C SER A 398 -5.00 5.84 -19.23
N ALA A 399 -4.84 6.72 -18.23
CA ALA A 399 -3.59 6.80 -17.47
C ALA A 399 -3.65 5.87 -16.26
N ALA A 400 -3.17 4.65 -16.46
CA ALA A 400 -2.98 3.66 -15.40
C ALA A 400 -2.00 4.16 -14.32
N ALA A 401 -2.26 3.70 -13.09
CA ALA A 401 -1.48 3.82 -11.86
C ALA A 401 -1.66 5.09 -11.01
N LEU A 402 -2.14 4.83 -9.79
CA LEU A 402 -2.31 5.70 -8.62
C LEU A 402 -3.54 6.61 -8.63
N ILE A 403 -4.53 6.21 -7.82
CA ILE A 403 -5.70 6.95 -7.35
C ILE A 403 -7.08 6.47 -7.87
N ALA A 404 -7.41 5.17 -7.80
CA ALA A 404 -8.65 4.60 -8.36
C ALA A 404 -9.98 5.03 -7.65
N GLY A 405 -9.97 6.11 -6.87
CA GLY A 405 -11.18 6.82 -6.44
C GLY A 405 -11.62 7.95 -7.37
N SER A 406 -10.70 8.62 -8.07
CA SER A 406 -11.04 9.78 -8.93
C SER A 406 -11.73 9.36 -10.24
N ILE A 407 -11.36 8.21 -10.80
CA ILE A 407 -11.88 7.68 -12.07
C ILE A 407 -13.37 7.28 -11.94
N PHE A 408 -13.74 6.60 -10.84
CA PHE A 408 -15.11 6.14 -10.61
C PHE A 408 -16.08 7.30 -10.33
N VAL A 409 -15.61 8.31 -9.59
CA VAL A 409 -16.37 9.55 -9.32
C VAL A 409 -16.53 10.37 -10.60
N GLY A 410 -15.49 10.54 -11.41
CA GLY A 410 -15.59 11.22 -12.71
C GLY A 410 -16.62 10.58 -13.65
N TYR A 411 -16.63 9.25 -13.76
CA TYR A 411 -17.58 8.52 -14.61
C TYR A 411 -19.03 8.56 -14.08
N SER A 412 -19.23 8.45 -12.77
CA SER A 412 -20.56 8.49 -12.16
C SER A 412 -21.17 9.91 -12.19
N ILE A 413 -20.37 10.96 -12.02
CA ILE A 413 -20.78 12.36 -12.19
C ILE A 413 -21.20 12.63 -13.65
N TYR A 414 -20.41 12.19 -14.63
CA TYR A 414 -20.75 12.35 -16.04
C TYR A 414 -22.06 11.66 -16.44
N LYS A 415 -22.33 10.45 -15.91
CA LYS A 415 -23.60 9.73 -16.16
C LYS A 415 -24.83 10.43 -15.55
N ARG A 416 -24.68 11.13 -14.40
CA ARG A 416 -25.79 11.87 -13.77
C ARG A 416 -26.29 13.04 -14.64
N ARG A 417 -25.49 13.55 -15.60
CA ARG A 417 -25.87 14.64 -16.52
C ARG A 417 -26.66 14.19 -17.75
N LYS A 418 -26.65 12.90 -18.07
CA LYS A 418 -27.36 12.31 -19.23
C LYS A 418 -28.72 11.71 -18.89
N ARG A 419 -29.12 11.75 -17.62
CA ARG A 419 -30.48 11.51 -17.14
C ARG A 419 -31.05 12.85 -16.72
#